data_AF-A0A8X6NV77-F1
#
_entry.id   AF-A0A8X6NV77-F1
#
_cell.length_a   1.000
_cell.length_b   1.000
_cell.length_c   1.000
_cell.angle_alpha   90.00
_cell.angle_beta   90.00
_cell.angle_gamma   90.00
#
_symmetry.space_group_name_H-M   'P 1'
#
loop_
_entity.id
_entity.type
_entity.pdbx_description
1 polymer ?
#
loop_
_entity_poly.entity_id
_entity_poly.type
_entity_poly.pdbx_seq_one_letter_code
_entity_poly.pdbx_strand_id
1 'polypeptide(L)'
;MHGNKSHSTKLTFAQNTYPQEFTLENYDCIGFDLDHTLCRYKLKPLFQLIYKSLASFLIEKYEYPKSLANICEDDWSFAQKGIVLDKCRGNILKLNNSYKIVKASHGTRLLSPDEISEIYGPTSIWEESRGIPQKLVATALEEPFYVFKDYFVTPGAIICAKLVDIIDKREGKTLEEYHFWDQYIEGIFNMYERSNFKNNSGHFFPELVKNPSLYIQPCPDSVKKWLEHIGQNKVTFLLTSANYDSAEFVAKQCLGDDWKKYFDIVITFARKPGFFWRDKPFYLVCDNDEIGNVKPEDFKSHLVYSQGNFKELQEVCANLSKSKSPKTVYFGDSLIEDVYAASEMAGCDTVAIVEEMLAEGMIDSSEKHLESQVLTSKFWGSFFNNAVSETSSNRGEDITLWAHLLAQHSKLTIPNLESIARLQMQDKISCFGGDIPISGYYPGIPKALSTYC
;
A
#
# COMPACT_ATOMS: atom_id res chain seq x y z
N MET A 1 -28.55 -16.52 -33.60
CA MET A 1 -27.75 -15.33 -33.99
C MET A 1 -28.12 -14.16 -33.10
N HIS A 2 -27.55 -14.06 -31.90
CA HIS A 2 -27.68 -12.89 -31.03
C HIS A 2 -26.27 -12.53 -30.55
N GLY A 3 -25.72 -11.46 -31.13
CA GLY A 3 -24.41 -10.94 -30.80
C GLY A 3 -24.51 -9.97 -29.62
N ASN A 4 -23.89 -10.34 -28.51
CA ASN A 4 -23.60 -9.42 -27.42
C ASN A 4 -22.51 -8.44 -27.87
N LYS A 5 -22.86 -7.15 -27.96
CA LYS A 5 -21.89 -6.06 -28.07
C LYS A 5 -21.44 -5.68 -26.66
N SER A 6 -20.25 -6.10 -26.25
CA SER A 6 -19.57 -5.53 -25.09
C SER A 6 -19.16 -4.10 -25.40
N HIS A 7 -19.76 -3.12 -24.73
CA HIS A 7 -19.25 -1.75 -24.73
C HIS A 7 -18.13 -1.65 -23.70
N SER A 8 -16.90 -1.91 -24.15
CA SER A 8 -15.67 -1.51 -23.47
C SER A 8 -15.48 -0.02 -23.71
N THR A 9 -16.06 0.82 -22.85
CA THR A 9 -15.72 2.25 -22.80
C THR A 9 -14.36 2.36 -22.12
N LYS A 10 -13.28 2.43 -22.91
CA LYS A 10 -11.98 2.90 -22.42
C LYS A 10 -12.17 4.36 -22.02
N LEU A 11 -12.33 4.62 -20.72
CA LEU A 11 -12.10 5.94 -20.16
C LEU A 11 -10.58 6.16 -20.18
N THR A 12 -10.05 6.62 -21.31
CA THR A 12 -8.75 7.26 -21.32
C THR A 12 -8.90 8.56 -20.55
N PHE A 13 -8.23 8.70 -19.40
CA PHE A 13 -8.02 10.00 -18.76
C PHE A 13 -7.44 10.93 -19.83
N ALA A 14 -8.20 11.97 -20.20
CA ALA A 14 -7.63 13.06 -20.96
C ALA A 14 -6.52 13.66 -20.10
N GLN A 15 -5.26 13.49 -20.52
CA GLN A 15 -4.13 14.20 -19.93
C GLN A 15 -4.42 15.70 -20.08
N ASN A 16 -4.89 16.32 -19.01
CA ASN A 16 -5.06 17.77 -18.96
C ASN A 16 -3.67 18.38 -19.06
N THR A 17 -3.42 19.11 -20.14
CA THR A 17 -2.16 19.79 -20.44
C THR A 17 -1.92 21.06 -19.62
N TYR A 18 -2.84 21.39 -18.70
CA TYR A 18 -2.69 22.49 -17.74
C TYR A 18 -2.33 21.96 -16.36
N PRO A 19 -1.34 22.56 -15.65
CA PRO A 19 -0.98 22.15 -14.31
C PRO A 19 -2.19 22.28 -13.40
N GLN A 20 -2.64 21.15 -12.86
CA GLN A 20 -3.71 21.12 -11.86
C GLN A 20 -3.13 21.49 -10.50
N GLU A 21 -3.90 22.25 -9.71
CA GLU A 21 -3.55 22.59 -8.34
C GLU A 21 -4.45 21.81 -7.37
N PHE A 22 -3.84 21.28 -6.32
CA PHE A 22 -4.51 20.71 -5.17
C PHE A 22 -4.65 21.79 -4.08
N THR A 23 -5.84 21.86 -3.50
CA THR A 23 -6.19 22.73 -2.36
C THR A 23 -7.20 21.98 -1.51
N LEU A 24 -6.96 21.89 -0.19
CA LEU A 24 -7.88 21.21 0.73
C LEU A 24 -9.26 21.88 0.77
N GLU A 25 -9.32 23.19 0.52
CA GLU A 25 -10.57 23.95 0.47
C GLU A 25 -11.57 23.40 -0.56
N ASN A 26 -11.08 22.85 -1.68
CA ASN A 26 -11.91 22.36 -2.79
C ASN A 26 -12.66 21.04 -2.51
N TYR A 27 -12.36 20.37 -1.39
CA TYR A 27 -12.97 19.09 -1.04
C TYR A 27 -14.06 19.29 0.00
N ASP A 28 -15.17 18.56 -0.12
CA ASP A 28 -16.24 18.52 0.87
C ASP A 28 -15.99 17.43 1.91
N CYS A 29 -15.34 16.34 1.47
CA CYS A 29 -15.08 15.15 2.27
C CYS A 29 -13.62 14.73 2.20
N ILE A 30 -13.04 14.41 3.34
CA ILE A 30 -11.64 14.01 3.47
C ILE A 30 -11.58 12.67 4.21
N GLY A 31 -11.08 11.65 3.52
CA GLY A 31 -10.95 10.31 4.03
C GLY A 31 -9.52 9.91 4.31
N PHE A 32 -9.33 9.01 5.28
CA PHE A 32 -8.02 8.49 5.66
C PHE A 32 -8.07 6.98 5.84
N ASP A 33 -7.03 6.28 5.40
CA ASP A 33 -6.71 4.96 5.95
C ASP A 33 -6.11 5.07 7.36
N LEU A 34 -6.12 3.96 8.10
CA LEU A 34 -5.54 3.89 9.44
C LEU A 34 -4.05 3.54 9.41
N ASP A 35 -3.73 2.29 9.05
CA ASP A 35 -2.39 1.75 9.16
C ASP A 35 -1.46 2.38 8.14
N HIS A 36 -0.24 2.75 8.54
CA HIS A 36 0.77 3.44 7.72
C HIS A 36 0.35 4.79 7.10
N THR A 37 -0.88 5.24 7.34
CA THR A 37 -1.41 6.53 6.93
C THR A 37 -1.54 7.47 8.14
N LEU A 38 -2.51 7.22 9.01
CA LEU A 38 -2.64 7.94 10.29
C LEU A 38 -1.71 7.37 11.36
N CYS A 39 -1.64 6.03 11.41
CA CYS A 39 -0.88 5.26 12.38
C CYS A 39 0.40 4.73 11.74
N ARG A 40 1.49 5.48 11.91
CA ARG A 40 2.81 5.00 11.50
C ARG A 40 3.35 3.96 12.46
N TYR A 41 4.14 3.05 11.91
CA TYR A 41 4.80 2.01 12.67
C TYR A 41 6.31 2.25 12.72
N LYS A 42 6.96 1.73 13.76
CA LYS A 42 8.43 1.59 13.80
C LYS A 42 8.77 0.38 12.92
N LEU A 43 9.32 0.65 11.74
CA LEU A 43 9.41 -0.32 10.66
C LEU A 43 10.37 -1.46 10.99
N LYS A 44 11.52 -1.18 11.61
CA LYS A 44 12.49 -2.23 11.97
C LYS A 44 11.88 -3.30 12.90
N PRO A 45 11.30 -2.95 14.07
CA PRO A 45 10.68 -3.94 14.93
C PRO A 45 9.43 -4.57 14.31
N LEU A 46 8.62 -3.82 13.54
CA LEU A 46 7.45 -4.38 12.85
C LEU A 46 7.87 -5.44 11.83
N PHE A 47 8.83 -5.14 10.96
CA PHE A 47 9.33 -6.06 9.94
C PHE A 47 9.92 -7.33 10.57
N GLN A 48 10.66 -7.18 11.68
CA GLN A 48 11.15 -8.30 12.47
C GLN A 48 10.02 -9.17 13.01
N LEU A 49 8.95 -8.56 13.52
CA LEU A 49 7.79 -9.29 14.04
C LEU A 49 7.06 -10.05 12.93
N ILE A 50 6.79 -9.40 11.80
CA ILE A 50 6.14 -10.04 10.63
C ILE A 50 6.98 -11.23 10.15
N TYR A 51 8.28 -11.01 9.92
CA TYR A 51 9.19 -12.05 9.45
C TYR A 51 9.21 -13.25 10.41
N LYS A 52 9.43 -13.01 11.71
CA LYS A 52 9.49 -14.07 12.71
C LYS A 52 8.16 -14.82 12.84
N SER A 53 7.04 -14.10 12.75
CA SER A 53 5.71 -14.70 12.83
C SER A 53 5.47 -15.67 11.67
N LEU A 54 5.80 -15.24 10.44
CA LEU A 54 5.63 -16.09 9.26
C LEU A 54 6.62 -17.26 9.24
N ALA A 55 7.89 -17.03 9.60
CA ALA A 55 8.89 -18.08 9.69
C ALA A 55 8.49 -19.14 10.74
N SER A 56 7.98 -18.71 11.90
CA SER A 56 7.55 -19.63 12.97
C SER A 56 6.37 -20.50 12.49
N PHE A 57 5.38 -19.90 11.83
CA PHE A 57 4.27 -20.66 11.24
C PHE A 57 4.76 -21.71 10.24
N LEU A 58 5.67 -21.33 9.32
CA LEU A 58 6.19 -22.24 8.31
C LEU A 58 7.03 -23.37 8.91
N ILE A 59 7.83 -23.10 9.94
CA ILE A 59 8.62 -24.09 10.66
C ILE A 59 7.71 -25.06 11.43
N GLU A 60 6.71 -24.54 12.15
CA GLU A 60 5.83 -25.35 13.01
C GLU A 60 4.87 -26.21 12.20
N LYS A 61 4.33 -25.69 11.09
CA LYS A 61 3.28 -26.36 10.32
C LYS A 61 3.79 -27.19 9.15
N TYR A 62 4.80 -26.72 8.43
CA TYR A 62 5.34 -27.40 7.24
C TYR A 62 6.77 -27.90 7.43
N GLU A 63 7.27 -27.87 8.67
CA GLU A 63 8.56 -28.46 9.06
C GLU A 63 9.76 -27.89 8.29
N TYR A 64 9.68 -26.63 7.85
CA TYR A 64 10.84 -25.95 7.30
C TYR A 64 12.00 -25.87 8.31
N PRO A 65 13.27 -25.85 7.86
CA PRO A 65 14.42 -25.79 8.76
C PRO A 65 14.34 -24.61 9.73
N LYS A 66 14.68 -24.84 11.00
CA LYS A 66 14.70 -23.80 12.06
C LYS A 66 15.56 -22.58 11.70
N SER A 67 16.55 -22.75 10.81
CA SER A 67 17.36 -21.66 10.28
C SER A 67 16.56 -20.61 9.50
N LEU A 68 15.33 -20.91 9.05
CA LEU A 68 14.44 -19.94 8.40
C LEU A 68 14.08 -18.78 9.33
N ALA A 69 14.09 -18.98 10.65
CA ALA A 69 13.87 -17.91 11.62
C ALA A 69 15.07 -16.93 11.74
N ASN A 70 16.23 -17.28 11.18
CA ASN A 70 17.42 -16.44 11.23
C ASN A 70 17.34 -15.34 10.18
N ILE A 71 17.45 -14.10 10.64
CA ILE A 71 17.53 -12.90 9.81
C ILE A 71 18.71 -12.05 10.25
N CYS A 72 19.52 -11.57 9.30
CA CYS A 72 20.59 -10.61 9.56
C CYS A 72 20.19 -9.20 9.12
N GLU A 73 21.01 -8.20 9.45
CA GLU A 73 20.71 -6.80 9.07
C GLU A 73 20.72 -6.59 7.56
N ASP A 74 21.56 -7.31 6.81
CA ASP A 74 21.67 -7.17 5.36
C ASP A 74 20.44 -7.72 4.62
N ASP A 75 19.73 -8.70 5.20
CA ASP A 75 18.51 -9.27 4.62
C ASP A 75 17.42 -8.21 4.43
N TRP A 76 17.36 -7.18 5.28
CA TRP A 76 16.38 -6.09 5.15
C TRP A 76 16.53 -5.30 3.85
N SER A 77 17.73 -5.29 3.27
CA SER A 77 17.91 -4.69 1.96
C SER A 77 17.13 -5.41 0.86
N PHE A 78 16.66 -6.63 1.05
CA PHE A 78 15.84 -7.36 0.07
C PHE A 78 14.35 -7.00 0.18
N ALA A 79 13.90 -6.45 1.31
CA ALA A 79 12.52 -6.02 1.51
C ALA A 79 12.28 -4.65 0.84
N GLN A 80 11.56 -4.62 -0.28
CA GLN A 80 11.16 -3.38 -0.97
C GLN A 80 9.72 -3.48 -1.49
N LYS A 81 8.92 -2.42 -1.30
CA LYS A 81 7.58 -2.34 -1.90
C LYS A 81 7.67 -2.39 -3.41
N GLY A 82 6.81 -3.19 -4.01
CA GLY A 82 6.61 -3.25 -5.46
C GLY A 82 7.43 -4.25 -6.24
N ILE A 83 8.22 -5.07 -5.55
CA ILE A 83 8.80 -6.25 -6.19
C ILE A 83 7.73 -7.33 -6.36
N VAL A 84 7.89 -8.14 -7.41
CA VAL A 84 6.90 -9.10 -7.90
C VAL A 84 7.48 -10.51 -7.85
N LEU A 85 6.87 -11.40 -7.08
CA LEU A 85 7.18 -12.83 -7.08
C LEU A 85 6.53 -13.50 -8.29
N ASP A 86 7.31 -14.13 -9.16
CA ASP A 86 6.87 -15.20 -10.05
C ASP A 86 6.70 -16.47 -9.22
N LYS A 87 5.45 -16.85 -8.92
CA LYS A 87 5.13 -17.97 -8.01
C LYS A 87 5.64 -19.30 -8.57
N CYS A 88 5.61 -19.45 -9.89
CA CYS A 88 6.01 -20.66 -10.59
C CYS A 88 7.53 -20.84 -10.52
N ARG A 89 8.30 -19.81 -10.88
CA ARG A 89 9.77 -19.95 -11.01
C ARG A 89 10.57 -19.61 -9.75
N GLY A 90 9.92 -19.12 -8.69
CA GLY A 90 10.62 -18.70 -7.47
C GLY A 90 11.50 -17.45 -7.67
N ASN A 91 11.21 -16.66 -8.71
CA ASN A 91 11.96 -15.46 -9.02
C ASN A 91 11.26 -14.22 -8.46
N ILE A 92 12.04 -13.25 -7.98
CA ILE A 92 11.53 -11.95 -7.54
C ILE A 92 12.00 -10.90 -8.55
N LEU A 93 11.07 -10.12 -9.07
CA LEU A 93 11.24 -9.22 -10.20
C LEU A 93 11.03 -7.77 -9.78
N LYS A 94 11.84 -6.88 -10.33
CA LYS A 94 11.63 -5.43 -10.31
C LYS A 94 11.34 -4.95 -11.71
N LEU A 95 10.25 -4.18 -11.85
CA LEU A 95 9.72 -3.75 -13.13
C LEU A 95 9.84 -2.23 -13.30
N ASN A 96 10.10 -1.79 -14.52
CA ASN A 96 9.92 -0.39 -14.90
C ASN A 96 8.47 -0.10 -15.35
N ASN A 97 8.20 1.15 -15.67
CA ASN A 97 6.90 1.63 -16.16
C ASN A 97 6.39 0.96 -17.45
N SER A 98 7.27 0.36 -18.26
CA SER A 98 6.94 -0.43 -19.46
C SER A 98 6.79 -1.94 -19.18
N TYR A 99 6.73 -2.34 -17.90
CA TYR A 99 6.68 -3.74 -17.46
C TYR A 99 7.91 -4.58 -17.81
N LYS A 100 9.01 -3.94 -18.19
CA LYS A 100 10.29 -4.62 -18.42
C LYS A 100 10.93 -4.97 -17.09
N ILE A 101 11.43 -6.21 -16.99
CA ILE A 101 12.23 -6.67 -15.87
C ILE A 101 13.59 -5.98 -15.96
N VAL A 102 13.86 -5.10 -15.01
CA VAL A 102 15.13 -4.36 -14.90
C VAL A 102 16.09 -5.00 -13.91
N LYS A 103 15.56 -5.79 -12.98
CA LYS A 103 16.33 -6.57 -12.01
C LYS A 103 15.52 -7.78 -11.58
N ALA A 104 16.20 -8.90 -11.35
CA ALA A 104 15.57 -10.10 -10.82
C ALA A 104 16.52 -10.85 -9.88
N SER A 105 15.94 -11.63 -8.97
CA SER A 105 16.64 -12.64 -8.21
C SER A 105 15.97 -14.00 -8.37
N HIS A 106 16.76 -15.06 -8.27
CA HIS A 106 16.29 -16.42 -8.02
C HIS A 106 16.67 -16.79 -6.60
N GLY A 107 15.67 -16.99 -5.74
CA GLY A 107 15.91 -16.98 -4.30
C GLY A 107 16.61 -15.69 -3.86
N THR A 108 17.67 -15.80 -3.07
CA THR A 108 18.46 -14.63 -2.63
C THR A 108 19.56 -14.20 -3.61
N ARG A 109 19.76 -14.95 -4.71
CA ARG A 109 20.81 -14.68 -5.70
C ARG A 109 20.30 -13.78 -6.83
N LEU A 110 21.02 -12.70 -7.12
CA LEU A 110 20.73 -11.88 -8.31
C LEU A 110 20.95 -12.66 -9.60
N LEU A 111 20.03 -12.48 -10.55
CA LEU A 111 20.15 -12.97 -11.91
C LEU A 111 20.91 -11.96 -12.77
N SER A 112 21.74 -12.47 -13.66
CA SER A 112 22.37 -11.71 -14.74
C SER A 112 21.35 -11.33 -15.82
N PRO A 113 21.62 -10.30 -16.65
CA PRO A 113 20.76 -9.96 -17.77
C PRO A 113 20.54 -11.13 -18.76
N ASP A 114 21.56 -11.97 -18.95
CA ASP A 114 21.47 -13.15 -19.81
C ASP A 114 20.52 -14.20 -19.23
N GLU A 115 20.61 -14.49 -17.93
CA GLU A 115 19.65 -15.37 -17.23
C GLU A 115 18.22 -14.83 -17.31
N ILE A 116 18.02 -13.52 -17.15
CA ILE A 116 16.69 -12.90 -17.27
C ILE A 116 16.15 -13.06 -18.69
N SER A 117 16.98 -12.85 -19.71
CA SER A 117 16.63 -13.00 -21.12
C SER A 117 16.30 -14.46 -21.48
N GLU A 118 17.04 -15.41 -20.91
CA GLU A 118 16.79 -16.85 -21.10
C GLU A 118 15.45 -17.27 -20.48
N ILE A 119 15.13 -16.77 -19.27
CA ILE A 119 13.91 -17.14 -18.54
C ILE A 119 12.66 -16.42 -19.06
N TYR A 120 12.75 -15.11 -19.32
CA TYR A 120 11.62 -14.23 -19.63
C TYR A 120 11.61 -13.74 -21.08
N GLY A 121 12.51 -14.26 -21.92
CA GLY A 121 12.63 -13.91 -23.33
C GLY A 121 13.47 -12.64 -23.59
N PRO A 122 13.81 -12.40 -24.87
CA PRO A 122 14.80 -11.39 -25.27
C PRO A 122 14.40 -9.94 -25.00
N THR A 123 13.12 -9.68 -24.79
CA THR A 123 12.61 -8.35 -24.41
C THR A 123 12.64 -8.13 -22.89
N SER A 124 12.84 -9.19 -22.11
CA SER A 124 12.71 -9.21 -20.65
C SER A 124 11.36 -8.68 -20.16
N ILE A 125 10.30 -8.84 -20.96
CA ILE A 125 8.92 -8.52 -20.59
C ILE A 125 8.19 -9.83 -20.35
N TRP A 126 7.76 -10.04 -19.12
CA TRP A 126 6.92 -11.18 -18.76
C TRP A 126 5.45 -10.80 -19.01
N GLU A 127 4.78 -11.45 -19.95
CA GLU A 127 3.40 -11.07 -20.36
C GLU A 127 2.40 -11.11 -19.19
N GLU A 128 2.60 -12.02 -18.25
CA GLU A 128 1.81 -12.16 -17.03
C GLU A 128 1.90 -10.92 -16.13
N SER A 129 3.01 -10.17 -16.18
CA SER A 129 3.18 -8.92 -15.43
C SER A 129 2.38 -7.75 -16.02
N ARG A 130 1.87 -7.84 -17.25
CA ARG A 130 1.08 -6.75 -17.82
C ARG A 130 -0.25 -6.60 -17.10
N GLY A 131 -0.63 -5.36 -16.84
CA GLY A 131 -1.88 -5.03 -16.17
C GLY A 131 -1.92 -5.47 -14.70
N ILE A 132 -0.76 -5.54 -14.03
CA ILE A 132 -0.66 -5.84 -12.59
C ILE A 132 -1.71 -5.08 -11.77
N PRO A 133 -1.89 -3.75 -11.90
CA PRO A 133 -2.85 -3.02 -11.08
C PRO A 133 -4.29 -3.54 -11.23
N GLN A 134 -4.74 -3.74 -12.47
CA GLN A 134 -6.08 -4.25 -12.78
C GLN A 134 -6.28 -5.65 -12.20
N LYS A 135 -5.29 -6.53 -12.40
CA LYS A 135 -5.29 -7.90 -11.89
C LYS A 135 -5.31 -7.97 -10.36
N LEU A 136 -4.53 -7.11 -9.69
CA LEU A 136 -4.53 -7.05 -8.23
C LEU A 136 -5.87 -6.55 -7.65
N VAL A 137 -6.62 -5.73 -8.38
CA VAL A 137 -7.97 -5.33 -7.96
C VAL A 137 -9.00 -6.45 -8.17
N ALA A 138 -8.85 -7.24 -9.23
CA ALA A 138 -9.84 -8.23 -9.64
C ALA A 138 -9.61 -9.63 -9.04
N THR A 139 -8.38 -10.15 -9.13
CA THR A 139 -8.04 -11.57 -9.03
C THR A 139 -6.68 -11.83 -8.34
N ALA A 140 -6.19 -10.91 -7.50
CA ALA A 140 -4.83 -10.90 -6.93
C ALA A 140 -4.23 -12.25 -6.50
N LEU A 141 -5.02 -13.10 -5.82
CA LEU A 141 -4.53 -14.37 -5.28
C LEU A 141 -4.39 -15.45 -6.36
N GLU A 142 -5.19 -15.38 -7.42
CA GLU A 142 -5.27 -16.33 -8.53
C GLU A 142 -4.21 -16.06 -9.61
N GLU A 143 -3.63 -14.86 -9.61
CA GLU A 143 -2.59 -14.49 -10.57
C GLU A 143 -1.33 -15.37 -10.41
N PRO A 144 -0.57 -15.62 -11.49
CA PRO A 144 0.68 -16.39 -11.42
C PRO A 144 1.81 -15.65 -10.67
N PHE A 145 1.55 -14.42 -10.23
CA PHE A 145 2.47 -13.61 -9.48
C PHE A 145 1.88 -13.13 -8.16
N TYR A 146 2.74 -12.71 -7.25
CA TYR A 146 2.36 -11.98 -6.04
C TYR A 146 3.16 -10.70 -5.93
N VAL A 147 2.54 -9.64 -5.43
CA VAL A 147 3.18 -8.33 -5.30
C VAL A 147 3.33 -7.97 -3.83
N PHE A 148 4.56 -7.67 -3.43
CA PHE A 148 4.86 -7.17 -2.09
C PHE A 148 4.54 -5.67 -2.03
N LYS A 149 3.27 -5.34 -1.92
CA LYS A 149 2.74 -3.99 -2.22
C LYS A 149 2.77 -3.00 -1.06
N ASP A 150 2.80 -3.49 0.17
CA ASP A 150 2.71 -2.71 1.41
C ASP A 150 3.65 -3.26 2.49
N TYR A 151 3.81 -2.51 3.58
CA TYR A 151 4.75 -2.84 4.65
C TYR A 151 4.37 -4.08 5.46
N PHE A 152 3.10 -4.52 5.47
CA PHE A 152 2.67 -5.73 6.17
C PHE A 152 3.05 -7.02 5.44
N VAL A 153 3.28 -6.94 4.13
CA VAL A 153 3.67 -8.11 3.32
C VAL A 153 5.12 -8.07 2.84
N THR A 154 5.76 -6.89 2.82
CA THR A 154 7.12 -6.73 2.29
C THR A 154 8.18 -7.64 2.94
N PRO A 155 8.20 -7.87 4.27
CA PRO A 155 9.13 -8.82 4.90
C PRO A 155 9.00 -10.25 4.35
N GLY A 156 7.83 -10.61 3.84
CA GLY A 156 7.57 -11.90 3.23
C GLY A 156 8.39 -12.16 1.96
N ALA A 157 8.89 -11.12 1.27
CA ALA A 157 9.77 -11.29 0.12
C ALA A 157 11.07 -12.02 0.48
N ILE A 158 11.63 -11.71 1.66
CA ILE A 158 12.81 -12.39 2.21
C ILE A 158 12.51 -13.86 2.46
N ILE A 159 11.31 -14.16 2.98
CA ILE A 159 10.88 -15.53 3.24
C ILE A 159 10.76 -16.30 1.93
N CYS A 160 10.03 -15.79 0.94
CA CYS A 160 9.91 -16.45 -0.37
C CYS A 160 11.29 -16.73 -0.99
N ALA A 161 12.20 -15.75 -0.95
CA ALA A 161 13.57 -15.93 -1.45
C ALA A 161 14.34 -17.05 -0.71
N LYS A 162 14.27 -17.08 0.63
CA LYS A 162 14.91 -18.13 1.44
C LYS A 162 14.25 -19.51 1.26
N LEU A 163 12.94 -19.57 1.03
CA LEU A 163 12.25 -20.82 0.72
C LEU A 163 12.76 -21.42 -0.59
N VAL A 164 12.95 -20.60 -1.62
CA VAL A 164 13.57 -21.02 -2.89
C VAL A 164 14.98 -21.56 -2.65
N ASP A 165 15.84 -20.83 -1.91
CA ASP A 165 17.20 -21.30 -1.61
C ASP A 165 17.21 -22.65 -0.84
N ILE A 166 16.27 -22.83 0.10
CA ILE A 166 16.12 -24.08 0.86
C ILE A 166 15.71 -25.23 -0.05
N ILE A 167 14.77 -24.99 -0.97
CA ILE A 167 14.29 -25.98 -1.93
C ILE A 167 15.42 -26.38 -2.89
N ASP A 168 16.13 -25.40 -3.47
CA ASP A 168 17.27 -25.65 -4.36
C ASP A 168 18.36 -26.47 -3.69
N LYS A 169 18.69 -26.11 -2.44
CA LYS A 169 19.69 -26.84 -1.66
C LYS A 169 19.26 -28.28 -1.37
N ARG A 170 17.98 -28.51 -1.10
CA ARG A 170 17.43 -29.84 -0.83
C ARG A 170 17.43 -30.72 -2.07
N GLU A 171 17.03 -30.17 -3.22
CA GLU A 171 16.95 -30.89 -4.48
C GLU A 171 18.30 -30.96 -5.22
N GLY A 172 19.29 -30.16 -4.79
CA GLY A 172 20.63 -30.11 -5.36
C GLY A 172 20.71 -29.42 -6.72
N LYS A 173 19.66 -28.70 -7.13
CA LYS A 173 19.53 -27.98 -8.39
C LYS A 173 18.40 -26.96 -8.32
N THR A 174 18.43 -25.98 -9.23
CA THR A 174 17.29 -25.10 -9.52
C THR A 174 16.18 -25.90 -10.22
N LEU A 175 14.93 -25.63 -9.84
CA LEU A 175 13.75 -26.30 -10.38
C LEU A 175 13.10 -25.44 -11.47
N GLU A 176 12.31 -26.09 -12.33
CA GLU A 176 11.47 -25.37 -13.30
C GLU A 176 10.21 -24.79 -12.64
N GLU A 177 9.72 -25.44 -11.58
CA GLU A 177 8.50 -25.05 -10.87
C GLU A 177 8.65 -25.21 -9.34
N TYR A 178 8.10 -24.26 -8.59
CA TYR A 178 8.11 -24.21 -7.13
C TYR A 178 6.69 -24.24 -6.56
N HIS A 179 6.49 -25.00 -5.49
CA HIS A 179 5.18 -25.21 -4.87
C HIS A 179 5.15 -24.82 -3.38
N PHE A 180 5.77 -23.71 -3.01
CA PHE A 180 5.73 -23.18 -1.63
C PHE A 180 4.65 -22.11 -1.43
N TRP A 181 4.06 -21.58 -2.50
CA TRP A 181 3.16 -20.43 -2.45
C TRP A 181 1.96 -20.65 -1.53
N ASP A 182 1.28 -21.80 -1.65
CA ASP A 182 0.10 -22.11 -0.84
C ASP A 182 0.43 -22.13 0.65
N GLN A 183 1.62 -22.61 1.01
CA GLN A 183 2.11 -22.66 2.39
C GLN A 183 2.43 -21.26 2.92
N TYR A 184 3.07 -20.43 2.08
CA TYR A 184 3.38 -19.04 2.40
C TYR A 184 2.10 -18.21 2.61
N ILE A 185 1.15 -18.27 1.68
CA ILE A 185 -0.06 -17.45 1.72
C ILE A 185 -0.99 -17.89 2.86
N GLU A 186 -1.02 -19.19 3.17
CA GLU A 186 -1.71 -19.70 4.35
C GLU A 186 -1.12 -19.12 5.65
N GLY A 187 0.20 -18.94 5.71
CA GLY A 187 0.85 -18.27 6.84
C GLY A 187 0.50 -16.79 6.96
N ILE A 188 0.41 -16.07 5.84
CA ILE A 188 -0.06 -14.68 5.84
C ILE A 188 -1.52 -14.59 6.31
N PHE A 189 -2.40 -15.46 5.81
CA PHE A 189 -3.81 -15.48 6.22
C PHE A 189 -3.98 -15.87 7.68
N ASN A 190 -3.20 -16.84 8.17
CA ASN A 190 -3.20 -17.17 9.59
C ASN A 190 -2.72 -15.97 10.42
N MET A 191 -1.63 -15.32 10.04
CA MET A 191 -1.07 -14.20 10.81
C MET A 191 -2.07 -13.07 11.06
N TYR A 192 -2.81 -12.68 10.02
CA TYR A 192 -3.76 -11.56 10.07
C TYR A 192 -5.23 -12.01 10.21
N GLU A 193 -5.47 -13.26 10.60
CA GLU A 193 -6.82 -13.75 10.82
C GLU A 193 -7.51 -12.94 11.92
N ARG A 194 -8.74 -12.48 11.68
CA ARG A 194 -9.48 -11.60 12.60
C ARG A 194 -9.66 -12.21 13.99
N SER A 195 -9.87 -13.53 14.05
CA SER A 195 -10.02 -14.28 15.30
C SER A 195 -8.76 -14.21 16.18
N ASN A 196 -7.57 -14.05 15.58
CA ASN A 196 -6.31 -14.04 16.32
C ASN A 196 -6.11 -12.78 17.17
N PHE A 197 -6.65 -11.63 16.77
CA PHE A 197 -6.62 -10.44 17.62
C PHE A 197 -7.51 -10.65 18.86
N LYS A 198 -8.79 -11.00 18.64
CA LYS A 198 -9.77 -11.24 19.71
C LYS A 198 -9.32 -12.32 20.71
N ASN A 199 -8.73 -13.40 20.20
CA ASN A 199 -8.26 -14.52 21.03
C ASN A 199 -6.84 -14.32 21.57
N ASN A 200 -6.16 -13.25 21.18
CA ASN A 200 -4.75 -13.01 21.48
C ASN A 200 -3.89 -14.25 21.16
N SER A 201 -4.02 -14.77 19.95
CA SER A 201 -3.38 -16.00 19.46
C SER A 201 -2.51 -15.77 18.22
N GLY A 202 -1.76 -16.80 17.83
CA GLY A 202 -0.76 -16.71 16.77
C GLY A 202 0.53 -16.04 17.25
N HIS A 203 1.40 -15.67 16.32
CA HIS A 203 2.72 -15.10 16.63
C HIS A 203 2.78 -13.57 16.55
N PHE A 204 1.86 -12.94 15.80
CA PHE A 204 1.88 -11.50 15.51
C PHE A 204 1.14 -10.67 16.56
N PHE A 205 -0.18 -10.86 16.69
CA PHE A 205 -1.00 -10.04 17.58
C PHE A 205 -0.60 -10.11 19.05
N PRO A 206 -0.20 -11.26 19.63
CA PRO A 206 0.21 -11.31 21.03
C PRO A 206 1.40 -10.43 21.37
N GLU A 207 2.41 -10.38 20.49
CA GLU A 207 3.57 -9.51 20.70
C GLU A 207 3.22 -8.03 20.46
N LEU A 208 2.40 -7.73 19.45
CA LEU A 208 1.89 -6.37 19.21
C LEU A 208 1.11 -5.83 20.43
N VAL A 209 0.19 -6.62 20.97
CA VAL A 209 -0.65 -6.25 22.12
C VAL A 209 0.15 -6.14 23.41
N LYS A 210 1.16 -7.00 23.59
CA LYS A 210 2.03 -7.00 24.78
C LYS A 210 2.91 -5.76 24.85
N ASN A 211 3.42 -5.26 23.72
CA ASN A 211 4.34 -4.12 23.66
C ASN A 211 3.98 -3.12 22.53
N PRO A 212 2.79 -2.48 22.56
CA PRO A 212 2.34 -1.65 21.44
C PRO A 212 3.30 -0.52 21.09
N SER A 213 3.91 0.13 22.09
CA SER A 213 4.85 1.25 21.90
C SER A 213 6.17 0.84 21.21
N LEU A 214 6.48 -0.46 21.14
CA LEU A 214 7.59 -0.97 20.35
C LEU A 214 7.29 -0.92 18.84
N TYR A 215 6.03 -0.97 18.45
CA TYR A 215 5.61 -1.10 17.06
C TYR A 215 4.86 0.12 16.55
N ILE A 216 3.98 0.71 17.34
CA ILE A 216 3.10 1.82 16.93
C ILE A 216 3.73 3.15 17.37
N GLN A 217 3.79 4.11 16.45
CA GLN A 217 4.22 5.47 16.74
C GLN A 217 2.99 6.32 17.11
N PRO A 218 3.05 7.11 18.20
CA PRO A 218 2.01 8.10 18.48
C PRO A 218 1.87 9.10 17.32
N CYS A 219 0.63 9.46 17.00
CA CYS A 219 0.35 10.51 16.02
C CYS A 219 0.89 11.85 16.54
N PRO A 220 1.65 12.61 15.74
CA PRO A 220 2.11 13.94 16.12
C PRO A 220 0.96 14.86 16.48
N ASP A 221 1.14 15.70 17.51
CA ASP A 221 0.12 16.65 17.94
C ASP A 221 -0.28 17.65 16.85
N SER A 222 0.63 17.98 15.92
CA SER A 222 0.33 18.83 14.76
C SER A 222 -0.72 18.18 13.85
N VAL A 223 -0.63 16.88 13.61
CA VAL A 223 -1.60 16.14 12.77
C VAL A 223 -2.93 16.02 13.49
N LYS A 224 -2.95 15.69 14.80
CA LYS A 224 -4.19 15.64 15.58
C LYS A 224 -4.94 16.98 15.59
N LYS A 225 -4.22 18.09 15.77
CA LYS A 225 -4.79 19.44 15.69
C LYS A 225 -5.31 19.76 14.29
N TRP A 226 -4.59 19.32 13.26
CA TRP A 226 -5.03 19.49 11.88
C TRP A 226 -6.31 18.69 11.58
N LEU A 227 -6.42 17.44 12.05
CA LEU A 227 -7.64 16.63 11.96
C LEU A 227 -8.83 17.32 12.64
N GLU A 228 -8.63 17.86 13.85
CA GLU A 228 -9.65 18.67 14.54
C GLU A 228 -10.05 19.91 13.74
N HIS A 229 -9.09 20.59 13.10
CA HIS A 229 -9.37 21.79 12.33
C HIS A 229 -10.13 21.50 11.03
N ILE A 230 -9.75 20.45 10.27
CA ILE A 230 -10.47 20.08 9.05
C ILE A 230 -11.89 19.60 9.37
N GLY A 231 -12.09 18.86 10.46
CA GLY A 231 -13.40 18.36 10.90
C GLY A 231 -14.38 19.45 11.32
N GLN A 232 -13.92 20.70 11.52
CA GLN A 232 -14.83 21.83 11.78
C GLN A 232 -15.60 22.27 10.54
N ASN A 233 -15.09 22.01 9.34
CA ASN A 233 -15.63 22.56 8.09
C ASN A 233 -15.86 21.50 7.01
N LYS A 234 -15.27 20.31 7.15
CA LYS A 234 -15.30 19.22 6.15
C LYS A 234 -15.84 17.96 6.81
N VAL A 235 -16.48 17.10 6.02
CA VAL A 235 -16.85 15.76 6.49
C VAL A 235 -15.61 14.89 6.50
N THR A 236 -15.30 14.29 7.63
CA THR A 236 -14.10 13.47 7.82
C THR A 236 -14.47 12.00 8.00
N PHE A 237 -13.71 11.10 7.37
CA PHE A 237 -13.95 9.67 7.56
C PHE A 237 -12.67 8.84 7.69
N LEU A 238 -12.75 7.80 8.52
CA LEU A 238 -11.76 6.72 8.58
C LEU A 238 -12.28 5.52 7.78
N LEU A 239 -11.44 4.97 6.90
CA LEU A 239 -11.75 3.79 6.08
C LEU A 239 -10.61 2.78 6.15
N THR A 240 -10.72 1.80 7.05
CA THR A 240 -9.67 0.78 7.27
C THR A 240 -10.13 -0.63 6.91
N SER A 241 -9.20 -1.43 6.39
CA SER A 241 -9.40 -2.87 6.16
C SER A 241 -9.27 -3.70 7.45
N ALA A 242 -8.74 -3.11 8.54
CA ALA A 242 -8.63 -3.77 9.83
C ALA A 242 -10.02 -4.04 10.45
N ASN A 243 -10.15 -5.15 11.18
CA ASN A 243 -11.36 -5.43 11.96
C ASN A 243 -11.50 -4.41 13.11
N TYR A 244 -12.71 -4.18 13.60
CA TYR A 244 -12.96 -3.10 14.57
C TYR A 244 -12.11 -3.20 15.84
N ASP A 245 -11.95 -4.39 16.42
CA ASP A 245 -11.17 -4.60 17.64
C ASP A 245 -9.68 -4.23 17.47
N SER A 246 -9.05 -4.68 16.37
CA SER A 246 -7.66 -4.34 16.07
C SER A 246 -7.51 -2.88 15.66
N ALA A 247 -8.46 -2.34 14.87
CA ALA A 247 -8.48 -0.92 14.49
C ALA A 247 -8.63 0.00 15.72
N GLU A 248 -9.53 -0.33 16.64
CA GLU A 248 -9.72 0.42 17.89
C GLU A 248 -8.46 0.39 18.74
N PHE A 249 -7.80 -0.77 18.87
CA PHE A 249 -6.55 -0.87 19.60
C PHE A 249 -5.47 0.03 18.99
N VAL A 250 -5.21 -0.10 17.69
CA VAL A 250 -4.18 0.69 16.99
C VAL A 250 -4.50 2.19 17.07
N ALA A 251 -5.75 2.58 16.81
CA ALA A 251 -6.18 3.96 16.87
C ALA A 251 -6.02 4.56 18.27
N LYS A 252 -6.31 3.81 19.35
CA LYS A 252 -6.06 4.28 20.73
C LYS A 252 -4.59 4.50 21.02
N GLN A 253 -3.71 3.60 20.57
CA GLN A 253 -2.26 3.76 20.77
C GLN A 253 -1.69 4.95 19.99
N CYS A 254 -2.27 5.27 18.83
CA CYS A 254 -1.78 6.32 17.95
C CYS A 254 -2.41 7.71 18.23
N LEU A 255 -3.75 7.77 18.26
CA LEU A 255 -4.54 9.01 18.31
C LEU A 255 -5.07 9.30 19.73
N GLY A 256 -5.05 8.33 20.64
CA GLY A 256 -5.57 8.43 22.01
C GLY A 256 -6.96 7.82 22.19
N ASP A 257 -7.44 7.77 23.44
CA ASP A 257 -8.69 7.07 23.78
C ASP A 257 -9.93 7.59 23.04
N ASP A 258 -9.99 8.90 22.83
CA ASP A 258 -11.11 9.58 22.15
C ASP A 258 -10.94 9.68 20.63
N TRP A 259 -10.14 8.82 19.99
CA TRP A 259 -9.78 8.92 18.57
C TRP A 259 -10.98 9.06 17.62
N LYS A 260 -12.15 8.53 17.97
CA LYS A 260 -13.37 8.63 17.14
C LYS A 260 -13.84 10.08 16.96
N LYS A 261 -13.43 11.01 17.82
CA LYS A 261 -13.77 12.44 17.70
C LYS A 261 -13.21 13.10 16.44
N TYR A 262 -12.17 12.52 15.85
CA TYR A 262 -11.51 13.05 14.65
C TYR A 262 -12.29 12.75 13.36
N PHE A 263 -13.34 11.92 13.43
CA PHE A 263 -14.05 11.43 12.26
C PHE A 263 -15.57 11.52 12.45
N ASP A 264 -16.26 12.03 11.44
CA ASP A 264 -17.72 11.95 11.35
C ASP A 264 -18.17 10.52 11.05
N ILE A 265 -17.40 9.80 10.24
CA ILE A 265 -17.71 8.43 9.81
C ILE A 265 -16.51 7.52 10.10
N VAL A 266 -16.76 6.38 10.75
CA VAL A 266 -15.74 5.35 10.97
C VAL A 266 -16.19 4.06 10.30
N ILE A 267 -15.44 3.60 9.31
CA ILE A 267 -15.68 2.34 8.60
C ILE A 267 -14.47 1.42 8.81
N THR A 268 -14.74 0.27 9.40
CA THR A 268 -13.77 -0.80 9.62
C THR A 268 -14.06 -1.98 8.69
N PHE A 269 -13.11 -2.91 8.56
CA PHE A 269 -13.22 -4.08 7.71
C PHE A 269 -13.78 -3.75 6.31
N ALA A 270 -13.28 -2.67 5.71
CA ALA A 270 -13.78 -2.12 4.45
C ALA A 270 -13.59 -3.08 3.26
N ARG A 271 -12.68 -4.07 3.38
CA ARG A 271 -12.34 -5.03 2.32
C ARG A 271 -11.88 -4.34 1.03
N LYS A 272 -11.00 -3.35 1.17
CA LYS A 272 -10.30 -2.74 0.02
C LYS A 272 -9.52 -3.84 -0.74
N PRO A 273 -9.37 -3.74 -2.07
CA PRO A 273 -9.88 -2.68 -2.95
C PRO A 273 -11.37 -2.80 -3.28
N GLY A 274 -12.04 -3.88 -2.87
CA GLY A 274 -13.44 -4.17 -3.21
C GLY A 274 -14.43 -3.08 -2.79
N PHE A 275 -14.15 -2.34 -1.70
CA PHE A 275 -14.96 -1.21 -1.24
C PHE A 275 -15.27 -0.18 -2.33
N PHE A 276 -14.33 0.06 -3.24
CA PHE A 276 -14.46 1.12 -4.26
C PHE A 276 -15.33 0.73 -5.46
N TRP A 277 -15.71 -0.54 -5.61
CA TRP A 277 -16.45 -0.98 -6.81
C TRP A 277 -17.49 -2.08 -6.58
N ARG A 278 -17.48 -2.76 -5.43
CA ARG A 278 -18.46 -3.80 -5.08
C ARG A 278 -19.57 -3.21 -4.24
N ASP A 279 -20.79 -3.68 -4.45
CA ASP A 279 -21.98 -3.27 -3.68
C ASP A 279 -22.19 -4.14 -2.44
N LYS A 280 -21.28 -4.05 -1.45
CA LYS A 280 -21.49 -4.68 -0.14
C LYS A 280 -22.29 -3.75 0.78
N PRO A 281 -23.25 -4.27 1.57
CA PRO A 281 -23.98 -3.44 2.52
C PRO A 281 -23.08 -3.01 3.69
N PHE A 282 -23.41 -1.88 4.30
CA PHE A 282 -22.84 -1.48 5.59
C PHE A 282 -23.49 -2.25 6.73
N TYR A 283 -22.70 -2.52 7.77
CA TYR A 283 -23.15 -3.08 9.04
C TYR A 283 -22.83 -2.13 10.18
N LEU A 284 -23.71 -1.96 11.16
CA LEU A 284 -23.39 -1.27 12.40
C LEU A 284 -22.52 -2.18 13.26
N VAL A 285 -21.49 -1.65 13.92
CA VAL A 285 -20.65 -2.41 14.86
C VAL A 285 -21.06 -2.07 16.29
N CYS A 286 -21.39 -3.11 17.07
CA CYS A 286 -21.68 -3.01 18.50
C CYS A 286 -20.98 -4.18 19.22
N ASP A 287 -20.26 -3.89 20.31
CA ASP A 287 -19.52 -4.89 21.08
C ASP A 287 -18.59 -5.79 20.24
N ASN A 288 -17.98 -5.22 19.19
CA ASN A 288 -17.13 -5.89 18.18
C ASN A 288 -17.86 -6.82 17.19
N ASP A 289 -19.19 -6.86 17.19
CA ASP A 289 -19.99 -7.66 16.28
C ASP A 289 -20.75 -6.79 15.28
N GLU A 290 -20.94 -7.32 14.07
CA GLU A 290 -21.75 -6.69 13.01
C GLU A 290 -23.25 -6.92 13.31
N ILE A 291 -23.96 -5.85 13.69
CA ILE A 291 -25.37 -5.87 14.07
C ILE A 291 -26.28 -5.29 12.98
N GLY A 292 -26.58 -6.15 11.99
CA GLY A 292 -27.56 -5.85 10.94
C GLY A 292 -27.10 -4.81 9.92
N ASN A 293 -27.81 -4.78 8.79
CA ASN A 293 -27.49 -3.88 7.69
C ASN A 293 -27.95 -2.45 8.02
N VAL A 294 -27.14 -1.46 7.64
CA VAL A 294 -27.43 -0.03 7.79
C VAL A 294 -27.52 0.59 6.40
N LYS A 295 -28.52 1.44 6.20
CA LYS A 295 -28.66 2.23 4.98
C LYS A 295 -28.01 3.62 5.15
N PRO A 296 -27.61 4.29 4.06
CA PRO A 296 -27.00 5.62 4.12
C PRO A 296 -27.77 6.66 4.95
N GLU A 297 -29.10 6.65 4.90
CA GLU A 297 -29.95 7.58 5.66
C GLU A 297 -29.93 7.38 7.18
N ASP A 298 -29.52 6.20 7.65
CA ASP A 298 -29.50 5.83 9.06
C ASP A 298 -28.11 6.03 9.71
N PHE A 299 -27.12 6.51 8.95
CA PHE A 299 -25.79 6.81 9.46
C PHE A 299 -25.84 7.91 10.51
N LYS A 300 -25.32 7.61 11.69
CA LYS A 300 -25.08 8.53 12.78
C LYS A 300 -23.59 8.74 12.98
N SER A 301 -23.22 10.01 13.22
CA SER A 301 -21.84 10.41 13.50
C SER A 301 -21.31 9.70 14.75
N HIS A 302 -20.00 9.43 14.76
CA HIS A 302 -19.25 8.76 15.84
C HIS A 302 -19.66 7.31 16.16
N LEU A 303 -20.60 6.73 15.41
CA LEU A 303 -20.79 5.28 15.39
C LEU A 303 -19.81 4.62 14.42
N VAL A 304 -19.60 3.32 14.62
CA VAL A 304 -18.68 2.53 13.81
C VAL A 304 -19.47 1.62 12.90
N TYR A 305 -19.08 1.61 11.63
CA TYR A 305 -19.64 0.73 10.61
C TYR A 305 -18.58 -0.25 10.12
N SER A 306 -19.04 -1.33 9.49
CA SER A 306 -18.20 -2.37 8.89
C SER A 306 -18.59 -2.63 7.44
N GLN A 307 -17.62 -3.03 6.62
CA GLN A 307 -17.77 -3.34 5.20
C GLN A 307 -18.29 -2.12 4.40
N GLY A 308 -19.41 -2.26 3.70
CA GLY A 308 -19.97 -1.21 2.86
C GLY A 308 -19.32 -1.06 1.50
N ASN A 309 -19.62 0.07 0.87
CA ASN A 309 -19.13 0.43 -0.45
C ASN A 309 -19.02 1.96 -0.61
N PHE A 310 -18.17 2.39 -1.54
CA PHE A 310 -17.88 3.80 -1.76
C PHE A 310 -19.08 4.58 -2.30
N LYS A 311 -19.94 3.96 -3.11
CA LYS A 311 -21.13 4.63 -3.65
C LYS A 311 -22.08 5.06 -2.53
N GLU A 312 -22.41 4.17 -1.61
CA GLU A 312 -23.25 4.49 -0.45
C GLU A 312 -22.52 5.43 0.52
N LEU A 313 -21.19 5.34 0.67
CA LEU A 313 -20.42 6.33 1.42
C LEU A 313 -20.56 7.74 0.81
N GLN A 314 -20.57 7.88 -0.53
CA GLN A 314 -20.81 9.17 -1.19
C GLN A 314 -22.20 9.73 -0.87
N GLU A 315 -23.22 8.88 -0.71
CA GLU A 315 -24.56 9.29 -0.29
C GLU A 315 -24.56 9.81 1.16
N VAL A 316 -23.85 9.13 2.07
CA VAL A 316 -23.65 9.60 3.46
C VAL A 316 -22.90 10.93 3.48
N CYS A 317 -21.81 11.04 2.72
CA CYS A 317 -21.04 12.25 2.55
C CYS A 317 -21.89 13.41 2.01
N ALA A 318 -22.77 13.16 1.05
CA ALA A 318 -23.67 14.16 0.49
C ALA A 318 -24.66 14.69 1.55
N ASN A 319 -25.20 13.79 2.37
CA ASN A 319 -26.10 14.13 3.46
C ASN A 319 -25.41 15.00 4.53
N LEU A 320 -24.21 14.61 4.98
CA LEU A 320 -23.47 15.31 6.02
C LEU A 320 -22.91 16.65 5.57
N SER A 321 -22.35 16.71 4.35
CA SER A 321 -21.78 17.94 3.77
C SER A 321 -22.84 18.90 3.22
N LYS A 322 -24.08 18.44 3.07
CA LYS A 322 -25.17 19.15 2.37
C LYS A 322 -24.82 19.50 0.92
N SER A 323 -23.87 18.78 0.32
CA SER A 323 -23.48 18.89 -1.09
C SER A 323 -24.12 17.77 -1.89
N LYS A 324 -24.75 18.09 -3.04
CA LYS A 324 -25.39 17.07 -3.90
C LYS A 324 -24.38 16.15 -4.59
N SER A 325 -23.14 16.61 -4.74
CA SER A 325 -22.06 15.89 -5.41
C SER A 325 -20.76 16.18 -4.67
N PRO A 326 -20.60 15.64 -3.45
CA PRO A 326 -19.48 15.99 -2.59
C PRO A 326 -18.15 15.63 -3.25
N LYS A 327 -17.23 16.59 -3.32
CA LYS A 327 -15.88 16.29 -3.81
C LYS A 327 -15.09 15.61 -2.70
N THR A 328 -14.60 14.40 -2.95
CA THR A 328 -13.89 13.59 -1.96
C THR A 328 -12.42 13.44 -2.33
N VAL A 329 -11.55 13.56 -1.32
CA VAL A 329 -10.14 13.13 -1.40
C VAL A 329 -9.87 12.05 -0.35
N TYR A 330 -9.12 11.03 -0.73
CA TYR A 330 -8.75 9.92 0.14
C TYR A 330 -7.23 9.77 0.29
N PHE A 331 -6.76 9.70 1.53
CA PHE A 331 -5.35 9.54 1.89
C PHE A 331 -5.09 8.08 2.27
N GLY A 332 -4.06 7.46 1.67
CA GLY A 332 -3.70 6.08 1.95
C GLY A 332 -2.28 5.74 1.50
N ASP A 333 -1.68 4.70 2.09
CA ASP A 333 -0.33 4.24 1.77
C ASP A 333 -0.30 3.10 0.73
N SER A 334 -1.39 2.31 0.64
CA SER A 334 -1.46 1.21 -0.31
C SER A 334 -1.72 1.72 -1.72
N LEU A 335 -0.68 1.69 -2.56
CA LEU A 335 -0.78 2.11 -3.96
C LEU A 335 -1.92 1.40 -4.71
N ILE A 336 -2.17 0.13 -4.41
CA ILE A 336 -3.22 -0.62 -5.11
C ILE A 336 -4.56 -0.44 -4.43
N GLU A 337 -4.62 -0.62 -3.11
CA GLU A 337 -5.89 -0.72 -2.40
C GLU A 337 -6.52 0.64 -2.09
N ASP A 338 -5.69 1.68 -1.88
CA ASP A 338 -6.15 3.02 -1.52
C ASP A 338 -6.05 4.01 -2.68
N VAL A 339 -5.00 3.92 -3.49
CA VAL A 339 -4.72 4.93 -4.54
C VAL A 339 -5.33 4.50 -5.88
N TYR A 340 -4.87 3.38 -6.44
CA TYR A 340 -5.31 2.89 -7.74
C TYR A 340 -6.80 2.56 -7.74
N ALA A 341 -7.29 1.77 -6.78
CA ALA A 341 -8.69 1.37 -6.74
C ALA A 341 -9.64 2.56 -6.53
N ALA A 342 -9.31 3.51 -5.64
CA ALA A 342 -10.16 4.67 -5.40
C ALA A 342 -10.21 5.62 -6.61
N SER A 343 -9.07 5.84 -7.25
CA SER A 343 -8.95 6.70 -8.44
C SER A 343 -9.61 6.08 -9.66
N GLU A 344 -9.24 4.86 -10.02
CA GLU A 344 -9.67 4.20 -11.27
C GLU A 344 -11.12 3.71 -11.19
N MET A 345 -11.52 3.13 -10.05
CA MET A 345 -12.82 2.47 -9.94
C MET A 345 -13.93 3.37 -9.41
N ALA A 346 -13.57 4.38 -8.61
CA ALA A 346 -14.53 5.27 -7.95
C ALA A 346 -14.40 6.75 -8.36
N GLY A 347 -13.40 7.12 -9.16
CA GLY A 347 -13.17 8.52 -9.54
C GLY A 347 -12.85 9.43 -8.36
N CYS A 348 -12.39 8.86 -7.24
CA CYS A 348 -12.02 9.61 -6.04
C CYS A 348 -10.64 10.23 -6.24
N ASP A 349 -10.46 11.50 -5.89
CA ASP A 349 -9.12 12.08 -5.82
C ASP A 349 -8.34 11.40 -4.68
N THR A 350 -7.04 11.17 -4.87
CA THR A 350 -6.22 10.48 -3.86
C THR A 350 -4.93 11.24 -3.56
N VAL A 351 -4.46 11.10 -2.32
CA VAL A 351 -3.13 11.54 -1.89
C VAL A 351 -2.40 10.33 -1.33
N ALA A 352 -1.31 9.93 -1.98
CA ALA A 352 -0.55 8.75 -1.59
C ALA A 352 0.45 9.09 -0.47
N ILE A 353 0.51 8.24 0.56
CA ILE A 353 1.53 8.30 1.62
C ILE A 353 2.70 7.39 1.25
N VAL A 354 3.90 7.95 1.07
CA VAL A 354 5.09 7.25 0.57
C VAL A 354 6.33 7.64 1.40
N GLU A 355 6.58 6.90 2.48
CA GLU A 355 7.71 7.16 3.39
C GLU A 355 9.08 7.06 2.67
N GLU A 356 9.16 6.35 1.55
CA GLU A 356 10.37 6.25 0.72
C GLU A 356 10.90 7.61 0.27
N MET A 357 10.04 8.63 0.14
CA MET A 357 10.49 10.00 -0.18
C MET A 357 11.46 10.53 0.86
N LEU A 358 11.18 10.32 2.16
CA LEU A 358 12.08 10.70 3.25
C LEU A 358 13.28 9.74 3.36
N ALA A 359 13.09 8.47 3.02
CA ALA A 359 14.13 7.47 3.15
C ALA A 359 15.26 7.67 2.14
N GLU A 360 14.90 7.92 0.87
CA GLU A 360 15.83 8.21 -0.23
C GLU A 360 16.22 9.70 -0.29
N GLY A 361 15.47 10.54 0.42
CA GLY A 361 15.67 11.97 0.53
C GLY A 361 14.96 12.75 -0.58
N MET A 362 14.64 14.01 -0.28
CA MET A 362 14.00 14.93 -1.22
C MET A 362 14.92 16.10 -1.58
N ILE A 363 14.76 16.66 -2.78
CA ILE A 363 15.42 17.88 -3.23
C ILE A 363 14.99 19.04 -2.31
N ASP A 364 15.95 19.91 -1.96
CA ASP A 364 15.77 21.09 -1.11
C ASP A 364 15.14 20.83 0.28
N SER A 365 15.10 19.57 0.73
CA SER A 365 14.70 19.19 2.07
C SER A 365 15.86 18.50 2.81
N SER A 366 15.99 18.85 4.09
CA SER A 366 16.90 18.19 5.02
C SER A 366 16.21 17.11 5.87
N GLU A 367 14.89 16.96 5.75
CA GLU A 367 14.14 15.93 6.46
C GLU A 367 14.56 14.53 5.99
N LYS A 368 14.64 13.59 6.93
CA LYS A 368 15.04 12.20 6.68
C LYS A 368 14.20 11.24 7.50
N HIS A 369 14.01 10.04 6.97
CA HIS A 369 13.38 8.96 7.70
C HIS A 369 14.32 8.43 8.80
N LEU A 370 13.82 8.21 10.02
CA LEU A 370 14.64 7.69 11.12
C LEU A 370 15.12 6.25 10.88
N GLU A 371 14.39 5.50 10.05
CA GLU A 371 14.66 4.11 9.72
C GLU A 371 14.94 3.93 8.22
N SER A 372 15.60 4.90 7.58
CA SER A 372 15.95 4.83 6.14
C SER A 372 16.61 3.51 5.73
N GLN A 373 17.37 2.87 6.62
CA GLN A 373 18.01 1.58 6.35
C GLN A 373 17.04 0.41 6.08
N VAL A 374 15.78 0.52 6.52
CA VAL A 374 14.73 -0.49 6.28
C VAL A 374 13.95 -0.21 4.99
N LEU A 375 13.85 1.06 4.62
CA LEU A 375 13.09 1.51 3.44
C LEU A 375 13.94 1.62 2.17
N THR A 376 15.25 1.82 2.31
CA THR A 376 16.19 1.87 1.19
C THR A 376 16.75 0.48 0.90
N SER A 377 16.91 0.17 -0.38
CA SER A 377 17.40 -1.13 -0.82
C SER A 377 18.69 -1.01 -1.60
N LYS A 378 19.79 -1.55 -1.06
CA LYS A 378 21.03 -1.77 -1.81
C LYS A 378 20.90 -2.93 -2.80
N PHE A 379 20.08 -3.92 -2.47
CA PHE A 379 19.82 -5.10 -3.29
C PHE A 379 19.00 -4.76 -4.54
N TRP A 380 17.92 -3.99 -4.41
CA TRP A 380 17.01 -3.64 -5.50
C TRP A 380 17.27 -2.26 -6.10
N GLY A 381 17.98 -1.36 -5.40
CA GLY A 381 18.11 0.05 -5.78
C GLY A 381 16.92 0.89 -5.33
N SER A 382 16.76 2.07 -5.94
CA SER A 382 15.73 3.04 -5.55
C SER A 382 14.30 2.55 -5.79
N PHE A 383 13.37 2.89 -4.90
CA PHE A 383 11.93 2.70 -5.05
C PHE A 383 11.35 3.51 -6.22
N PHE A 384 11.93 4.67 -6.53
CA PHE A 384 11.41 5.58 -7.57
C PHE A 384 12.04 5.35 -8.94
N ASN A 385 13.31 4.93 -8.99
CA ASN A 385 14.09 4.87 -10.22
C ASN A 385 14.95 3.60 -10.31
N ASN A 386 15.14 3.11 -11.53
CA ASN A 386 15.95 1.95 -11.88
C ASN A 386 17.31 2.32 -12.46
N ALA A 387 17.56 3.60 -12.75
CA ALA A 387 18.82 4.06 -13.33
C ALA A 387 20.02 3.67 -12.46
N VAL A 388 21.00 2.99 -13.07
CA VAL A 388 22.24 2.55 -12.41
C VAL A 388 23.38 3.56 -12.61
N SER A 389 23.26 4.51 -13.55
CA SER A 389 24.19 5.61 -13.78
C SER A 389 23.54 6.80 -14.51
N GLU A 390 24.10 8.00 -14.37
CA GLU A 390 23.66 9.28 -15.00
C GLU A 390 23.71 9.28 -16.56
N THR A 391 24.01 8.15 -17.19
CA THR A 391 24.30 8.04 -18.63
C THR A 391 23.20 7.37 -19.44
N SER A 392 22.04 7.06 -18.87
CA SER A 392 20.92 6.48 -19.65
C SER A 392 20.32 7.52 -20.60
N SER A 393 20.36 7.22 -21.90
CA SER A 393 19.88 8.11 -22.96
C SER A 393 18.35 8.16 -23.07
N ASN A 394 17.63 7.25 -22.41
CA ASN A 394 16.18 7.15 -22.44
C ASN A 394 15.57 7.58 -21.11
N ARG A 395 15.52 8.89 -20.86
CA ARG A 395 15.08 9.45 -19.58
C ARG A 395 13.78 8.81 -19.08
N GLY A 396 12.76 8.57 -19.91
CA GLY A 396 11.47 8.04 -19.46
C GLY A 396 11.37 6.55 -19.08
N GLU A 397 12.31 5.67 -19.45
CA GLU A 397 12.19 4.21 -19.26
C GLU A 397 12.75 3.69 -17.92
N ASP A 398 13.38 4.56 -17.14
CA ASP A 398 14.04 4.15 -15.90
C ASP A 398 13.13 4.26 -14.65
N ILE A 399 11.96 4.89 -14.75
CA ILE A 399 11.02 5.01 -13.62
C ILE A 399 10.47 3.62 -13.24
N THR A 400 10.37 3.31 -11.95
CA THR A 400 9.77 2.06 -11.49
C THR A 400 8.27 2.01 -11.84
N LEU A 401 7.72 0.80 -11.98
CA LEU A 401 6.28 0.64 -12.14
C LEU A 401 5.50 1.32 -11.00
N TRP A 402 6.01 1.23 -9.76
CA TRP A 402 5.38 1.84 -8.58
C TRP A 402 5.33 3.35 -8.66
N ALA A 403 6.46 4.01 -8.96
CA ALA A 403 6.49 5.46 -9.07
C ALA A 403 5.66 5.98 -10.25
N HIS A 404 5.63 5.22 -11.36
CA HIS A 404 4.75 5.56 -12.47
C HIS A 404 3.27 5.50 -12.09
N LEU A 405 2.83 4.43 -11.42
CA LEU A 405 1.44 4.28 -10.99
C LEU A 405 1.04 5.32 -9.93
N LEU A 406 1.93 5.68 -9.01
CA LEU A 406 1.69 6.78 -8.06
C LEU A 406 1.35 8.07 -8.81
N ALA A 407 2.14 8.42 -9.81
CA ALA A 407 1.92 9.63 -10.58
C ALA A 407 0.67 9.60 -11.46
N GLN A 408 0.28 8.44 -11.98
CA GLN A 408 -0.93 8.30 -12.80
C GLN A 408 -2.22 8.35 -11.98
N HIS A 409 -2.20 7.83 -10.74
CA HIS A 409 -3.44 7.59 -9.99
C HIS A 409 -3.60 8.46 -8.74
N SER A 410 -2.58 9.21 -8.33
CA SER A 410 -2.68 10.19 -7.24
C SER A 410 -2.67 11.63 -7.73
N LYS A 411 -3.32 12.53 -6.99
CA LYS A 411 -3.15 13.98 -7.18
C LYS A 411 -1.79 14.42 -6.67
N LEU A 412 -1.42 13.91 -5.51
CA LEU A 412 -0.18 14.21 -4.81
C LEU A 412 0.38 12.96 -4.14
N THR A 413 1.69 12.95 -3.96
CA THR A 413 2.39 12.01 -3.08
C THR A 413 3.12 12.80 -1.99
N ILE A 414 2.95 12.36 -0.75
CA ILE A 414 3.56 12.97 0.44
C ILE A 414 4.24 11.90 1.30
N PRO A 415 5.30 12.22 2.05
CA PRO A 415 5.95 11.21 2.90
C PRO A 415 5.15 10.84 4.14
N ASN A 416 4.32 11.77 4.62
CA ASN A 416 3.53 11.65 5.85
C ASN A 416 2.51 12.79 5.94
N LEU A 417 1.56 12.68 6.86
CA LEU A 417 0.52 13.69 7.07
C LEU A 417 1.07 15.00 7.68
N GLU A 418 2.19 14.99 8.39
CA GLU A 418 2.81 16.24 8.88
C GLU A 418 3.13 17.21 7.76
N SER A 419 3.45 16.70 6.57
CA SER A 419 3.71 17.52 5.39
C SER A 419 2.49 18.39 5.05
N ILE A 420 1.30 17.78 5.00
CA ILE A 420 0.05 18.49 4.69
C ILE A 420 -0.49 19.26 5.91
N ALA A 421 -0.31 18.75 7.13
CA ALA A 421 -0.82 19.40 8.34
C ALA A 421 -0.22 20.79 8.62
N ARG A 422 0.89 21.15 7.95
CA ARG A 422 1.50 22.48 8.01
C ARG A 422 0.80 23.51 7.11
N LEU A 423 -0.06 23.07 6.20
CA LEU A 423 -0.73 23.91 5.22
C LEU A 423 -2.03 24.52 5.76
N GLN A 424 -2.37 25.69 5.22
CA GLN A 424 -3.70 26.28 5.32
C GLN A 424 -4.62 25.67 4.25
N MET A 425 -5.95 25.80 4.44
CA MET A 425 -6.93 25.19 3.54
C MET A 425 -6.83 25.69 2.08
N GLN A 426 -6.47 26.96 1.90
CA GLN A 426 -6.31 27.66 0.63
C GLN A 426 -4.93 27.49 -0.02
N ASP A 427 -3.98 26.84 0.65
CA ASP A 427 -2.63 26.66 0.12
C ASP A 427 -2.66 25.73 -1.10
N LYS A 428 -1.96 26.14 -2.15
CA LYS A 428 -1.94 25.47 -3.45
C LYS A 428 -0.70 24.61 -3.60
N ILE A 429 -0.90 23.37 -4.01
CA ILE A 429 0.18 22.43 -4.32
C ILE A 429 0.03 21.98 -5.78
N SER A 430 1.13 21.93 -6.52
CA SER A 430 1.10 21.41 -7.89
C SER A 430 0.85 19.89 -7.88
N CYS A 431 -0.21 19.45 -8.56
CA CYS A 431 -0.51 18.04 -8.76
C CYS A 431 0.46 17.38 -9.76
N PHE A 432 0.43 16.05 -9.83
CA PHE A 432 0.99 15.33 -10.96
C PHE A 432 0.39 15.81 -12.29
N GLY A 433 1.24 15.96 -13.31
CA GLY A 433 0.86 16.33 -14.67
C GLY A 433 2.01 16.14 -15.66
N GLY A 434 1.70 16.05 -16.95
CA GLY A 434 2.68 15.79 -18.02
C GLY A 434 3.18 14.34 -18.09
N ASP A 435 4.13 14.07 -18.99
CA ASP A 435 4.66 12.72 -19.26
C ASP A 435 5.71 12.25 -18.23
N ILE A 436 6.34 13.20 -17.53
CA ILE A 436 7.38 12.92 -16.53
C ILE A 436 6.88 13.39 -15.16
N PRO A 437 6.82 12.50 -14.16
CA PRO A 437 6.22 12.81 -12.87
C PRO A 437 7.21 13.54 -11.97
N ILE A 438 7.51 14.80 -12.25
CA ILE A 438 8.33 15.65 -11.35
C ILE A 438 7.48 16.60 -10.50
N SER A 439 6.28 16.98 -10.96
CA SER A 439 5.29 17.65 -10.12
C SER A 439 4.53 16.63 -9.26
N GLY A 440 3.73 17.06 -8.29
CA GLY A 440 2.90 16.15 -7.48
C GLY A 440 3.58 15.56 -6.23
N TYR A 441 4.92 15.60 -6.15
CA TYR A 441 5.65 15.26 -4.93
C TYR A 441 5.73 16.48 -3.99
N TYR A 442 5.27 16.30 -2.75
CA TYR A 442 5.27 17.36 -1.74
C TYR A 442 5.80 16.80 -0.39
N PRO A 443 6.65 17.53 0.36
CA PRO A 443 7.09 18.91 0.16
C PRO A 443 8.24 19.07 -0.84
N GLY A 444 8.80 17.99 -1.35
CA GLY A 444 9.89 18.04 -2.34
C GLY A 444 9.98 16.77 -3.17
N ILE A 445 10.65 16.89 -4.31
CA ILE A 445 10.83 15.81 -5.27
C ILE A 445 11.83 14.79 -4.71
N PRO A 446 11.58 13.47 -4.77
CA PRO A 446 12.56 12.46 -4.39
C PRO A 446 13.89 12.65 -5.14
N LYS A 447 15.03 12.57 -4.44
CA LYS A 447 16.36 12.72 -5.05
C LYS A 447 16.64 11.71 -6.14
N ALA A 448 16.08 10.51 -6.04
CA ALA A 448 16.18 9.49 -7.08
C ALA A 448 15.55 9.91 -8.43
N LEU A 449 14.71 10.96 -8.42
CA LEU A 449 14.11 11.55 -9.61
C LEU A 449 14.78 12.87 -10.03
N SER A 450 15.90 13.27 -9.43
CA SER A 450 16.54 14.55 -9.74
C SER A 450 17.06 14.68 -11.17
N THR A 451 17.35 13.56 -11.84
CA THR A 451 17.77 13.52 -13.26
C THR A 451 16.67 13.98 -14.22
N TYR A 452 15.44 14.11 -13.73
CA TYR A 452 14.27 14.55 -14.48
C TYR A 452 13.91 16.02 -14.25
N CYS A 453 14.54 16.68 -13.28
CA CYS A 453 14.27 18.06 -12.89
C CYS A 453 14.93 19.10 -13.79
#